data_AF-A0A1E8VZ27-F1
#
_entry.id   AF-A0A1E8VZ27-F1
#
_cell.length_a   1.000
_cell.length_b   1.000
_cell.length_c   1.000
_cell.angle_alpha   90.00
_cell.angle_beta   90.00
_cell.angle_gamma   90.00
#
_symmetry.space_group_name_H-M   'P 1'
#
loop_
_entity.id
_entity.type
_entity.pdbx_description
1 polymer ?
#
loop_
_entity_poly.entity_id
_entity_poly.type
_entity_poly.pdbx_seq_one_letter_code
_entity_poly.pdbx_strand_id
1 'polypeptide(L)'
;MTERQAGFMISAELGDRGVPDASWKYLSRSTQRDLFAKALTRRKPTERELRRANIKPVNESLYNAKKNYVERHGGVVMRGGEDVERHLDVVGADASHLPGIIMLRERPTTSDVLEEVFHFQQEERGDYNEYGAEVRRLLRERDAQKHLIGVAERYNIPESETRQTELALEYYLRKLKEAGIDERD
;
A
#
# COMPACT_ATOMS: atom_id res chain seq x y z
N MET A 1 -13.74 -3.67 -29.89
CA MET A 1 -14.06 -2.37 -29.28
C MET A 1 -14.93 -1.60 -30.27
N THR A 2 -16.07 -1.07 -29.83
CA THR A 2 -16.98 -0.29 -30.68
C THR A 2 -16.55 1.18 -30.75
N GLU A 3 -16.98 1.92 -31.77
CA GLU A 3 -16.71 3.37 -31.89
C GLU A 3 -17.19 4.16 -30.66
N ARG A 4 -18.32 3.74 -30.08
CA ARG A 4 -18.86 4.35 -28.85
C ARG A 4 -17.96 4.12 -27.63
N GLN A 5 -17.35 2.93 -27.52
CA GLN A 5 -16.38 2.63 -26.47
C GLN A 5 -15.08 3.42 -26.64
N ALA A 6 -14.60 3.55 -27.89
CA ALA A 6 -13.43 4.36 -28.21
C ALA A 6 -13.65 5.83 -27.86
N GLY A 7 -14.80 6.40 -28.22
CA GLY A 7 -15.16 7.80 -27.90
C GLY A 7 -15.21 8.08 -26.40
N PHE A 8 -15.76 7.15 -25.61
CA PHE A 8 -15.77 7.26 -24.14
C PHE A 8 -14.36 7.26 -23.54
N MET A 9 -13.48 6.37 -24.02
CA MET A 9 -12.11 6.25 -23.51
C MET A 9 -11.25 7.48 -23.84
N ILE A 10 -11.45 8.07 -25.03
CA ILE A 10 -10.76 9.30 -25.45
C ILE A 10 -11.22 10.50 -24.60
N SER A 11 -12.54 10.63 -24.39
CA SER A 11 -13.12 11.69 -23.54
C SER A 11 -12.59 11.62 -22.11
N ALA A 12 -12.49 10.41 -21.53
CA ALA A 12 -11.89 10.21 -20.22
C ALA A 12 -10.41 10.63 -20.16
N GLU A 13 -9.62 10.32 -21.19
CA GLU A 13 -8.20 10.71 -21.27
C GLU A 13 -8.01 12.23 -21.43
N LEU A 14 -8.90 12.89 -22.19
CA LEU A 14 -8.91 14.35 -22.32
C LEU A 14 -9.24 15.03 -20.99
N GLY A 15 -10.24 14.51 -20.27
CA GLY A 15 -10.64 14.98 -18.95
C GLY A 15 -9.50 14.92 -17.92
N ASP A 16 -8.77 13.80 -17.85
CA ASP A 16 -7.64 13.63 -16.92
C ASP A 16 -6.50 14.62 -17.19
N ARG A 17 -6.39 15.13 -18.42
CA ARG A 17 -5.40 16.16 -18.83
C ARG A 17 -5.93 17.59 -18.73
N GLY A 18 -7.15 17.78 -18.24
CA GLY A 18 -7.81 19.09 -18.21
C GLY A 18 -8.08 19.67 -19.60
N VAL A 19 -8.12 18.83 -20.64
CA VAL A 19 -8.39 19.24 -22.02
C VAL A 19 -9.88 19.06 -22.28
N PRO A 20 -10.62 20.11 -22.69
CA PRO A 20 -12.03 19.97 -23.04
C PRO A 20 -12.21 19.03 -24.24
N ASP A 21 -13.22 18.15 -24.19
CA ASP A 21 -13.52 17.17 -25.26
C ASP A 21 -13.65 17.80 -26.65
N ALA A 22 -14.25 18.99 -26.73
CA ALA A 22 -14.40 19.76 -27.97
C ALA A 22 -13.05 20.13 -28.62
N SER A 23 -11.96 20.13 -27.85
CA SER A 23 -10.61 20.49 -28.30
C SER A 23 -9.93 19.38 -29.09
N TRP A 24 -10.43 18.14 -29.02
CA TRP A 24 -9.85 16.97 -29.69
C TRP A 24 -9.47 17.23 -31.15
N LYS A 25 -10.39 17.83 -31.91
CA LYS A 25 -10.24 18.10 -33.36
C LYS A 25 -9.14 19.12 -33.67
N TYR A 26 -8.75 19.94 -32.70
CA TYR A 26 -7.73 20.98 -32.84
C TYR A 26 -6.36 20.52 -32.32
N LEU A 27 -6.26 19.32 -31.74
CA LEU A 27 -4.99 18.71 -31.36
C LEU A 27 -4.22 18.25 -32.61
N SER A 28 -2.89 18.25 -32.52
CA SER A 28 -2.05 17.70 -33.59
C SER A 28 -2.35 16.20 -33.80
N ARG A 29 -2.11 15.71 -35.02
CA ARG A 29 -2.29 14.27 -35.34
C ARG A 29 -1.42 13.36 -34.47
N SER A 30 -0.24 13.81 -34.05
CA SER A 30 0.62 13.05 -33.13
C SER A 30 -0.01 12.94 -31.75
N THR A 31 -0.53 14.05 -31.22
CA THR A 31 -1.20 14.07 -29.91
C THR A 31 -2.50 13.26 -29.93
N GLN A 32 -3.30 13.35 -31.00
CA GLN A 32 -4.49 12.50 -31.14
C GLN A 32 -4.13 11.01 -31.15
N ARG A 33 -3.06 10.61 -31.85
CA ARG A 33 -2.62 9.20 -31.87
C ARG A 33 -2.14 8.72 -30.50
N ASP A 34 -1.39 9.55 -29.76
CA ASP A 34 -0.92 9.22 -28.41
C ASP A 34 -2.09 9.06 -27.42
N LEU A 35 -3.02 10.02 -27.40
CA LEU A 35 -4.21 9.96 -26.57
C LEU A 35 -5.10 8.76 -26.92
N PHE A 36 -5.25 8.47 -28.22
CA PHE A 36 -6.00 7.29 -28.66
C PHE A 36 -5.32 6.00 -28.20
N ALA A 37 -4.00 5.88 -28.35
CA ALA A 37 -3.26 4.71 -27.88
C ALA A 37 -3.39 4.52 -26.37
N LYS A 38 -3.26 5.61 -25.58
CA LYS A 38 -3.48 5.58 -24.13
C LYS A 38 -4.89 5.17 -23.76
N ALA A 39 -5.88 5.79 -24.42
CA ALA A 39 -7.29 5.44 -24.27
C ALA A 39 -7.52 3.95 -24.55
N LEU A 40 -6.97 3.39 -25.63
CA LEU A 40 -7.07 1.97 -25.97
C LEU A 40 -6.50 1.04 -24.90
N THR A 41 -5.39 1.44 -24.27
CA THR A 41 -4.74 0.67 -23.22
C THR A 41 -5.32 0.91 -21.82
N ARG A 42 -6.28 1.85 -21.70
CA ARG A 42 -6.88 2.22 -20.43
C ARG A 42 -7.71 1.05 -19.90
N ARG A 43 -7.21 0.40 -18.85
CA ARG A 43 -8.01 -0.54 -18.05
C ARG A 43 -8.79 0.23 -17.00
N LYS A 44 -9.90 -0.37 -16.54
CA LYS A 44 -10.59 0.12 -15.35
C LYS A 44 -9.59 0.13 -14.18
N PRO A 45 -9.48 1.23 -13.42
CA PRO A 45 -8.68 1.25 -12.21
C PRO A 45 -9.13 0.14 -11.26
N THR A 46 -8.18 -0.56 -10.67
CA THR A 46 -8.44 -1.50 -9.58
C THR A 46 -8.96 -0.73 -8.36
N GLU A 47 -9.66 -1.44 -7.48
CA GLU A 47 -10.11 -0.89 -6.20
C GLU A 47 -8.94 -0.34 -5.38
N ARG A 48 -7.79 -1.03 -5.40
CA ARG A 48 -6.56 -0.56 -4.76
C ARG A 48 -6.07 0.77 -5.33
N GLU A 49 -6.03 0.93 -6.65
CA GLU A 49 -5.60 2.19 -7.27
C GLU A 49 -6.54 3.35 -6.91
N LEU A 50 -7.85 3.09 -6.84
CA LEU A 50 -8.84 4.08 -6.41
C LEU A 50 -8.68 4.45 -4.93
N ARG A 51 -8.44 3.46 -4.05
CA ARG A 51 -8.15 3.69 -2.64
C ARG A 51 -6.86 4.51 -2.47
N ARG A 52 -5.80 4.14 -3.19
CA ARG A 52 -4.50 4.80 -3.15
C ARG A 52 -4.49 6.20 -3.75
N ALA A 53 -5.43 6.54 -4.63
CA ALA A 53 -5.53 7.89 -5.18
C ALA A 53 -5.78 8.97 -4.10
N ASN A 54 -6.40 8.59 -2.97
CA ASN A 54 -6.78 9.52 -1.91
C ASN A 54 -5.96 9.33 -0.60
N ILE A 55 -4.86 8.58 -0.63
CA ILE A 55 -4.04 8.39 0.58
C ILE A 55 -3.20 9.63 0.88
N LYS A 56 -2.96 9.85 2.17
CA LYS A 56 -1.98 10.81 2.64
C LYS A 56 -0.62 10.10 2.79
N PRO A 57 0.39 10.43 1.98
CA PRO A 57 1.71 9.84 2.17
C PRO A 57 2.30 10.21 3.52
N VAL A 58 3.15 9.32 4.04
CA VAL A 58 3.97 9.58 5.21
C VAL A 58 4.80 10.85 5.02
N ASN A 59 5.07 11.57 6.12
CA ASN A 59 6.02 12.68 6.08
C ASN A 59 7.45 12.14 5.91
N GLU A 60 8.24 12.80 5.05
CA GLU A 60 9.62 12.38 4.74
C GLU A 60 10.55 12.33 5.95
N SER A 61 10.36 13.20 6.96
CA SER A 61 11.17 13.14 8.19
C SER A 61 10.91 11.86 8.97
N LEU A 62 9.65 11.46 9.11
CA LEU A 62 9.28 10.21 9.75
C LEU A 62 9.78 9.01 8.95
N TYR A 63 9.57 9.01 7.63
CA TYR A 63 10.08 7.97 6.75
C TYR A 63 11.61 7.79 6.91
N ASN A 64 12.37 8.87 6.79
CA ASN A 64 13.83 8.83 6.91
C ASN A 64 14.28 8.38 8.30
N ALA A 65 13.62 8.82 9.37
CA ALA A 65 13.93 8.37 10.73
C ALA A 65 13.76 6.85 10.89
N LYS A 66 12.69 6.29 10.31
CA LYS A 66 12.40 4.85 10.36
C LYS A 66 13.31 4.04 9.44
N LYS A 67 13.56 4.52 8.22
CA LYS A 67 14.57 3.97 7.31
C LYS A 67 15.94 3.88 7.98
N ASN A 68 16.40 4.98 8.58
CA ASN A 68 17.70 5.04 9.25
C ASN A 68 17.77 4.11 10.48
N TYR A 69 16.65 3.86 11.17
CA TYR A 69 16.61 2.82 12.20
C TYR A 69 16.91 1.46 11.58
N VAL A 70 16.15 1.05 10.57
CA VAL A 70 16.26 -0.28 9.94
C VAL A 70 17.67 -0.50 9.36
N GLU A 71 18.18 0.48 8.61
CA GLU A 71 19.51 0.38 7.99
C GLU A 71 20.66 0.31 9.01
N ARG A 72 20.54 0.99 10.16
CA ARG A 72 21.54 0.87 11.24
C ARG A 72 21.53 -0.48 11.93
N HIS A 73 20.42 -1.21 11.83
CA HIS A 73 20.26 -2.55 12.37
C HIS A 73 20.49 -3.63 11.29
N GLY A 74 21.11 -3.26 10.17
CA GLY A 74 21.50 -4.20 9.11
C GLY A 74 20.39 -4.57 8.14
N GLY A 75 19.20 -3.96 8.26
CA GLY A 75 18.12 -4.14 7.31
C GLY A 75 18.25 -3.26 6.06
N VAL A 76 17.41 -3.52 5.06
CA VAL A 76 17.32 -2.77 3.81
C VAL A 76 15.91 -2.23 3.64
N VAL A 77 15.77 -0.96 3.26
CA VAL A 77 14.47 -0.36 2.93
C VAL A 77 14.47 0.07 1.47
N MET A 78 13.57 -0.54 0.69
CA MET A 78 13.33 -0.20 -0.71
C MET A 78 12.02 0.56 -0.81
N ARG A 79 12.00 1.70 -1.51
CA ARG A 79 10.81 2.52 -1.72
C ARG A 79 10.63 2.82 -3.20
N GLY A 80 9.47 2.47 -3.73
CA GLY A 80 9.12 2.67 -5.13
C GLY A 80 10.09 1.96 -6.09
N GLY A 81 10.09 2.41 -7.34
CA GLY A 81 10.81 1.74 -8.42
C GLY A 81 10.05 0.53 -8.98
N GLU A 82 10.36 0.17 -10.23
CA GLU A 82 9.59 -0.81 -11.01
C GLU A 82 9.51 -2.18 -10.33
N ASP A 83 10.62 -2.66 -9.76
CA ASP A 83 10.67 -3.99 -9.15
C ASP A 83 9.85 -4.08 -7.86
N VAL A 84 9.90 -3.05 -7.01
CA VAL A 84 9.13 -2.99 -5.75
C VAL A 84 7.65 -2.89 -6.06
N GLU A 85 7.25 -1.99 -6.96
CA GLU A 85 5.85 -1.81 -7.35
C GLU A 85 5.28 -3.10 -7.96
N ARG A 86 6.04 -3.75 -8.85
CA ARG A 86 5.66 -5.03 -9.45
C ARG A 86 5.54 -6.14 -8.41
N HIS A 87 6.49 -6.24 -7.48
CA HIS A 87 6.45 -7.25 -6.42
C HIS A 87 5.20 -7.06 -5.55
N LEU A 88 4.97 -5.84 -5.06
CA LEU A 88 3.82 -5.50 -4.23
C LEU A 88 2.49 -5.67 -4.98
N ASP A 89 2.49 -5.51 -6.30
CA ASP A 89 1.33 -5.84 -7.13
C ASP A 89 1.03 -7.34 -7.14
N VAL A 90 2.06 -8.17 -7.31
CA VAL A 90 1.95 -9.64 -7.33
C VAL A 90 1.47 -10.19 -5.99
N VAL A 91 2.00 -9.70 -4.87
CA VAL A 91 1.60 -10.16 -3.52
C VAL A 91 0.33 -9.48 -3.00
N GLY A 92 -0.21 -8.51 -3.75
CA GLY A 92 -1.46 -7.84 -3.39
C GLY A 92 -1.35 -6.86 -2.22
N ALA A 93 -0.17 -6.35 -1.90
CA ALA A 93 0.09 -5.54 -0.69
C ALA A 93 0.41 -4.07 -0.99
N ASP A 94 0.25 -3.21 0.03
CA ASP A 94 0.68 -1.80 0.02
C ASP A 94 2.11 -1.62 0.52
N ALA A 95 2.60 -2.56 1.32
CA ALA A 95 3.94 -2.67 1.82
C ALA A 95 4.24 -4.16 2.11
N SER A 96 5.50 -4.52 2.27
CA SER A 96 5.86 -5.88 2.66
C SER A 96 7.17 -5.91 3.43
N HIS A 97 7.18 -6.72 4.48
CA HIS A 97 8.38 -7.18 5.17
C HIS A 97 8.76 -8.59 4.73
N LEU A 98 10.04 -8.75 4.41
CA LEU A 98 10.75 -10.02 4.25
C LEU A 98 11.93 -10.01 5.23
N PRO A 99 12.55 -11.17 5.53
CA PRO A 99 13.69 -11.21 6.43
C PRO A 99 14.77 -10.18 6.09
N GLY A 100 14.96 -9.20 6.98
CA GLY A 100 15.90 -8.08 6.79
C GLY A 100 15.54 -7.04 5.72
N ILE A 101 14.39 -7.12 5.04
CA ILE A 101 14.04 -6.25 3.91
C ILE A 101 12.62 -5.68 4.08
N ILE A 102 12.49 -4.37 3.96
CA ILE A 102 11.20 -3.67 3.87
C ILE A 102 11.02 -3.12 2.46
N MET A 103 9.87 -3.38 1.87
CA MET A 103 9.45 -2.88 0.56
C MET A 103 8.23 -1.97 0.70
N LEU A 104 8.36 -0.74 0.24
CA LEU A 104 7.32 0.29 0.31
C LEU A 104 7.00 0.79 -1.09
N ARG A 105 5.72 1.09 -1.33
CA ARG A 105 5.29 1.82 -2.54
C ARG A 105 5.96 3.20 -2.60
N GLU A 106 5.98 3.83 -3.77
CA GLU A 106 6.52 5.18 -3.98
C GLU A 106 5.93 6.21 -2.99
N ARG A 107 4.63 6.07 -2.71
CA ARG A 107 3.86 6.91 -1.79
C ARG A 107 3.29 6.05 -0.64
N PRO A 108 4.10 5.61 0.33
CA PRO A 108 3.60 4.81 1.43
C PRO A 108 2.86 5.69 2.43
N THR A 109 1.89 5.12 3.14
CA THR A 109 1.18 5.80 4.23
C THR A 109 2.01 5.80 5.52
N THR A 110 1.56 6.54 6.54
CA THR A 110 2.21 6.50 7.85
C THR A 110 2.08 5.10 8.46
N SER A 111 0.92 4.47 8.35
CA SER A 111 0.73 3.09 8.81
C SER A 111 1.64 2.10 8.08
N ASP A 112 1.73 2.17 6.75
CA ASP A 112 2.59 1.27 5.94
C ASP A 112 4.04 1.28 6.48
N VAL A 113 4.60 2.45 6.75
CA VAL A 113 5.99 2.56 7.23
C VAL A 113 6.13 2.05 8.67
N LEU A 114 5.20 2.41 9.55
CA LEU A 114 5.30 2.03 10.96
C LEU A 114 5.09 0.53 11.17
N GLU A 115 4.19 -0.08 10.41
CA GLU A 115 3.88 -1.51 10.44
C GLU A 115 5.10 -2.34 10.03
N GLU A 116 5.68 -2.08 8.86
CA GLU A 116 6.80 -2.88 8.37
C GLU A 116 8.06 -2.73 9.23
N VAL A 117 8.26 -1.54 9.81
CA VAL A 117 9.36 -1.32 10.77
C VAL A 117 9.09 -2.08 12.06
N PHE A 118 7.85 -2.15 12.52
CA PHE A 118 7.49 -2.96 13.67
C PHE A 118 7.69 -4.45 13.38
N HIS A 119 7.33 -4.92 12.19
CA HIS A 119 7.63 -6.28 11.75
C HIS A 119 9.13 -6.56 11.72
N PHE A 120 9.96 -5.67 11.19
CA PHE A 120 11.41 -5.79 11.27
C PHE A 120 11.88 -5.93 12.73
N GLN A 121 11.38 -5.11 13.65
CA GLN A 121 11.73 -5.20 15.06
C GLN A 121 11.28 -6.52 15.72
N GLN A 122 10.12 -7.05 15.34
CA GLN A 122 9.64 -8.36 15.82
C GLN A 122 10.57 -9.49 15.32
N GLU A 123 11.11 -9.37 14.10
CA GLU A 123 12.10 -10.31 13.58
C GLU A 123 13.38 -10.26 14.41
N GLU A 124 13.91 -9.07 14.70
CA GLU A 124 15.13 -8.90 15.51
C GLU A 124 14.99 -9.52 16.91
N ARG A 125 13.81 -9.39 17.53
CA ARG A 125 13.52 -9.97 18.84
C ARG A 125 13.24 -11.49 18.79
N GLY A 126 12.94 -12.01 17.61
CA GLY A 126 12.53 -13.41 17.43
C GLY A 126 11.12 -13.70 17.95
N ASP A 127 10.21 -12.73 17.88
CA ASP A 127 8.87 -12.85 18.43
C ASP A 127 8.12 -14.07 17.82
N TYR A 128 7.62 -14.93 18.71
CA TYR A 128 6.81 -16.12 18.40
C TYR A 128 7.52 -17.19 17.54
N ASN A 129 8.86 -17.27 17.60
CA ASN A 129 9.64 -18.28 16.87
C ASN A 129 9.38 -19.73 17.30
N GLU A 130 8.79 -19.93 18.48
CA GLU A 130 8.31 -21.21 18.98
C GLU A 130 7.06 -21.72 18.26
N TYR A 131 6.34 -20.85 17.55
CA TYR A 131 5.13 -21.20 16.80
C TYR A 131 5.43 -21.53 15.32
N GLY A 132 4.56 -22.34 14.72
CA GLY A 132 4.55 -22.56 13.28
C GLY A 132 4.33 -21.25 12.49
N ALA A 133 4.76 -21.22 11.23
CA ALA A 133 4.82 -20.00 10.42
C ALA A 133 3.48 -19.24 10.33
N GLU A 134 2.35 -19.94 10.21
CA GLU A 134 1.02 -19.31 10.13
C GLU A 134 0.62 -18.63 11.44
N VAL A 135 0.69 -19.33 12.57
CA VAL A 135 0.34 -18.79 13.89
C VAL A 135 1.28 -17.64 14.26
N ARG A 136 2.59 -17.82 14.05
CA ARG A 136 3.58 -16.74 14.23
C ARG A 136 3.22 -15.50 13.44
N ARG A 137 2.84 -15.65 12.16
CA ARG A 137 2.40 -14.52 11.34
C ARG A 137 1.19 -13.85 11.95
N LEU A 138 0.13 -14.60 12.27
CA LEU A 138 -1.11 -14.03 12.83
C LEU A 138 -0.88 -13.26 14.15
N LEU A 139 -0.04 -13.79 15.05
CA LEU A 139 0.31 -13.13 16.31
C LEU A 139 1.08 -11.82 16.07
N ARG A 140 2.03 -11.85 15.13
CA ARG A 140 2.83 -10.67 14.77
C ARG A 140 2.00 -9.56 14.15
N GLU A 141 1.12 -9.94 13.23
CA GLU A 141 0.17 -9.05 12.57
C GLU A 141 -0.75 -8.38 13.58
N ARG A 142 -1.35 -9.15 14.50
CA ARG A 142 -2.16 -8.63 15.60
C ARG A 142 -1.40 -7.59 16.42
N ASP A 143 -0.16 -7.89 16.82
CA ASP A 143 0.64 -6.96 17.64
C ASP A 143 1.00 -5.70 16.87
N ALA A 144 1.25 -5.81 15.57
CA ALA A 144 1.48 -4.65 14.71
C ALA A 144 0.23 -3.74 14.65
N GLN A 145 -0.96 -4.32 14.46
CA GLN A 145 -2.20 -3.53 14.48
C GLN A 145 -2.45 -2.88 15.85
N LYS A 146 -2.26 -3.62 16.97
CA LYS A 146 -2.36 -3.07 18.33
C LYS A 146 -1.36 -1.93 18.54
N HIS A 147 -0.13 -2.07 18.03
CA HIS A 147 0.90 -1.03 18.10
C HIS A 147 0.46 0.23 17.34
N LEU A 148 0.03 0.10 16.08
CA LEU A 148 -0.43 1.21 15.25
C LEU A 148 -1.57 1.99 15.92
N ILE A 149 -2.58 1.29 16.44
CA ILE A 149 -3.70 1.91 17.19
C ILE A 149 -3.16 2.69 18.40
N GLY A 150 -2.27 2.07 19.19
CA GLY A 150 -1.69 2.69 20.38
C GLY A 150 -0.80 3.90 20.11
N VAL A 151 -0.24 4.04 18.89
CA VAL A 151 0.61 5.17 18.51
C VAL A 151 -0.04 6.13 17.52
N ALA A 152 -1.32 5.93 17.18
CA ALA A 152 -2.03 6.68 16.15
C ALA A 152 -2.00 8.18 16.39
N GLU A 153 -2.31 8.62 17.61
CA GLU A 153 -2.27 10.04 17.99
C GLU A 153 -0.85 10.60 17.89
N ARG A 154 0.14 9.89 18.45
CA ARG A 154 1.56 10.32 18.48
C ARG A 154 2.12 10.59 17.07
N TYR A 155 1.76 9.74 16.10
CA TYR A 155 2.26 9.87 14.73
C TYR A 155 1.26 10.55 13.77
N ASN A 156 0.14 11.05 14.28
CA ASN A 156 -0.94 11.66 13.49
C ASN A 156 -1.39 10.74 12.33
N ILE A 157 -1.58 9.45 12.63
CA ILE A 157 -2.16 8.49 11.69
C ILE A 157 -3.59 8.95 11.35
N PRO A 158 -3.94 9.13 10.06
CA PRO A 158 -5.28 9.53 9.66
C PRO A 158 -6.36 8.55 10.15
N GLU A 159 -7.53 9.06 10.56
CA GLU A 159 -8.63 8.20 11.01
C GLU A 159 -9.04 7.13 10.00
N SER A 160 -8.92 7.40 8.70
CA SER A 160 -9.20 6.42 7.65
C SER A 160 -8.24 5.23 7.67
N GLU A 161 -6.98 5.46 8.05
CA GLU A 161 -5.97 4.41 8.25
C GLU A 161 -6.21 3.70 9.58
N THR A 162 -6.52 4.43 10.66
CA THR A 162 -6.87 3.84 11.97
C THR A 162 -8.06 2.89 11.85
N ARG A 163 -9.13 3.29 11.16
CA ARG A 163 -10.29 2.41 10.91
C ARG A 163 -9.93 1.16 10.13
N GLN A 164 -9.03 1.25 9.14
CA GLN A 164 -8.53 0.06 8.42
C GLN A 164 -7.72 -0.86 9.35
N THR A 165 -6.91 -0.27 10.22
CA THR A 165 -6.09 -0.96 11.24
C THR A 165 -6.98 -1.70 12.23
N GLU A 166 -8.07 -1.09 12.71
CA GLU A 166 -9.06 -1.73 13.59
C GLU A 166 -9.73 -2.93 12.92
N LEU A 167 -10.18 -2.78 11.67
CA LEU A 167 -10.77 -3.88 10.91
C LEU A 167 -9.76 -5.03 10.66
N ALA A 168 -8.50 -4.69 10.39
CA ALA A 168 -7.43 -5.68 10.26
C ALA A 168 -7.18 -6.41 11.58
N LEU A 169 -7.17 -5.70 12.71
CA LEU A 169 -7.04 -6.29 14.03
C LEU A 169 -8.17 -7.29 14.31
N GLU A 170 -9.42 -6.92 14.06
CA GLU A 170 -10.57 -7.82 14.22
C GLU A 170 -10.44 -9.07 13.34
N TYR A 171 -9.97 -8.90 12.10
CA TYR A 171 -9.69 -10.02 11.20
C TYR A 171 -8.65 -10.98 11.79
N TYR A 172 -7.52 -10.47 12.29
CA TYR A 172 -6.45 -11.30 12.83
C TYR A 172 -6.85 -11.98 14.15
N LEU A 173 -7.57 -11.29 15.03
CA LEU A 173 -8.11 -11.88 16.27
C LEU A 173 -9.06 -13.05 15.96
N ARG A 174 -9.93 -12.89 14.95
CA ARG A 174 -10.80 -13.99 14.50
C ARG A 174 -9.99 -15.16 13.95
N LYS A 175 -8.94 -14.90 13.15
CA LYS A 175 -8.07 -15.94 12.60
C LYS A 175 -7.30 -16.71 13.68
N LEU A 176 -6.81 -16.02 14.70
CA LEU A 176 -6.17 -16.66 15.86
C LEU A 176 -7.14 -17.57 16.61
N LYS A 177 -8.37 -17.11 16.83
CA LYS A 177 -9.43 -17.94 17.42
C LYS A 177 -9.75 -19.18 16.59
N GLU A 178 -9.85 -19.04 15.26
CA GLU A 178 -10.03 -20.17 14.33
C GLU A 178 -8.86 -21.17 14.41
N ALA A 179 -7.65 -20.68 14.67
CA ALA A 179 -6.44 -21.48 14.87
C ALA A 179 -6.31 -22.09 16.29
N GLY A 180 -7.30 -21.89 17.17
CA GLY A 180 -7.31 -22.41 18.54
C GLY A 180 -6.48 -21.59 19.53
N ILE A 181 -6.08 -20.37 19.17
CA ILE A 181 -5.44 -19.40 20.07
C ILE A 181 -6.52 -18.43 20.56
N ASP A 182 -7.08 -18.67 21.74
CA ASP A 182 -8.04 -17.76 22.39
C ASP A 182 -7.26 -16.81 23.32
N GLU A 183 -7.28 -15.51 23.04
CA GLU A 183 -6.62 -14.47 23.86
C GLU A 183 -7.43 -14.05 25.09
N ARG A 184 -8.44 -14.84 25.48
CA ARG A 184 -9.22 -14.62 26.70
C ARG A 184 -8.50 -15.27 27.89
N ASP A 185 -7.34 -14.71 28.24
CA ASP A 185 -6.73 -14.81 29.58
C ASP A 185 -6.43 -13.41 30.11
#